data_AF-A0A6B3GZ47-F1
#
_entry.id   AF-A0A6B3GZ47-F1
#
_cell.length_a   1.000
_cell.length_b   1.000
_cell.length_c   1.000
_cell.angle_alpha   90.00
_cell.angle_beta   90.00
_cell.angle_gamma   90.00
#
_symmetry.space_group_name_H-M   'P 1'
#
loop_
_entity.id
_entity.type
_entity.pdbx_description
1 polymer ?
#
loop_
_entity_poly.entity_id
_entity_poly.type
_entity_poly.pdbx_seq_one_letter_code
_entity_poly.pdbx_strand_id
1 'polypeptide(L)' 'MQHDLIAQARTWLAEDPDPETRDELAALIDAGDTDELAARFAGTLQFGTAGLRGELGAGPMRMNRSVVIRAAAGLAAY' A
#
# COMPACT_ATOMS: atom_id res chain seq x y z
N MET A 1 0.75 16.62 -7.13
CA MET A 1 -0.57 16.70 -6.47
C MET A 1 -1.42 15.48 -6.84
N GLN A 2 -1.94 15.29 -8.06
CA GLN A 2 -2.64 14.03 -8.44
C GLN A 2 -1.79 13.07 -9.30
N HIS A 3 -1.05 13.62 -10.28
CA HIS A 3 -0.14 12.83 -11.12
C HIS A 3 0.93 12.10 -10.31
N ASP A 4 1.40 12.72 -9.24
CA ASP A 4 2.37 12.14 -8.30
C ASP A 4 1.77 10.95 -7.53
N LEU A 5 0.52 11.06 -7.08
CA LEU A 5 -0.20 9.98 -6.41
C LEU A 5 -0.40 8.76 -7.34
N ILE A 6 -0.81 8.98 -8.59
CA ILE A 6 -0.96 7.89 -9.57
C ILE A 6 0.39 7.26 -9.90
N ALA A 7 1.45 8.07 -10.02
CA ALA A 7 2.80 7.55 -10.24
C ALA A 7 3.26 6.68 -9.06
N GLN A 8 3.07 7.12 -7.82
CA GLN A 8 3.37 6.33 -6.62
C GLN A 8 2.56 5.03 -6.57
N ALA A 9 1.27 5.09 -6.89
CA ALA A 9 0.41 3.91 -6.95
C ALA A 9 0.88 2.91 -8.03
N ARG A 10 1.28 3.39 -9.21
CA ARG A 10 1.84 2.54 -10.27
C ARG A 10 3.18 1.90 -9.88
N THR A 11 4.05 2.65 -9.20
CA THR A 11 5.30 2.11 -8.66
C THR A 11 5.02 1.03 -7.63
N TRP A 12 4.11 1.29 -6.68
CA TRP A 12 3.70 0.29 -5.70
C TRP A 12 3.14 -0.97 -6.37
N LEU A 13 2.25 -0.82 -7.35
CA LEU A 13 1.67 -1.92 -8.12
C LEU A 13 2.74 -2.81 -8.79
N ALA A 14 3.83 -2.20 -9.28
CA ALA A 14 4.92 -2.93 -9.92
C ALA A 14 5.75 -3.75 -8.91
N GLU A 15 5.83 -3.29 -7.66
CA GLU A 15 6.60 -3.92 -6.58
C GLU A 15 5.78 -4.89 -5.74
N ASP A 16 4.45 -4.83 -5.80
CA ASP A 16 3.58 -5.64 -4.96
C ASP A 16 3.66 -7.13 -5.37
N PRO A 17 4.07 -8.06 -4.50
CA PRO A 17 4.21 -9.46 -4.87
C PRO A 17 2.88 -10.22 -4.85
N ASP A 18 1.79 -9.60 -4.37
CA ASP A 18 0.49 -10.24 -4.25
C ASP A 18 -0.41 -9.89 -5.45
N PRO A 19 -0.82 -10.88 -6.27
CA PRO A 19 -1.66 -10.61 -7.44
C PRO A 19 -3.03 -10.02 -7.07
N GLU A 20 -3.60 -10.36 -5.91
CA GLU A 20 -4.93 -9.87 -5.51
C GLU A 20 -4.91 -8.36 -5.24
N THR A 21 -3.94 -7.88 -4.46
CA THR A 21 -3.80 -6.45 -4.17
C THR A 21 -3.28 -5.66 -5.37
N ARG A 22 -2.56 -6.30 -6.29
CA ARG A 22 -2.23 -5.68 -7.58
C ARG A 22 -3.45 -5.42 -8.43
N ASP A 23 -4.32 -6.41 -8.58
CA ASP A 23 -5.53 -6.29 -9.39
C ASP A 23 -6.49 -5.27 -8.78
N GLU A 24 -6.61 -5.27 -7.44
CA GLU A 24 -7.36 -4.25 -6.70
C GLU A 24 -6.82 -2.82 -6.96
N LEU A 25 -5.50 -2.64 -6.87
CA LEU A 25 -4.87 -1.34 -7.10
C LEU A 25 -4.96 -0.91 -8.56
N ALA A 26 -4.84 -1.84 -9.50
CA ALA A 26 -5.02 -1.59 -10.92
C ALA A 26 -6.44 -1.05 -11.20
N ALA A 27 -7.45 -1.69 -10.62
CA ALA A 27 -8.84 -1.28 -10.76
C ALA A 27 -9.08 0.14 -10.23
N LEU A 28 -8.49 0.51 -9.09
CA LEU A 28 -8.59 1.87 -8.54
C LEU A 28 -7.91 2.91 -9.44
N ILE A 29 -6.73 2.58 -9.98
CA ILE A 29 -6.01 3.46 -10.91
C ILE A 29 -6.80 3.65 -12.20
N ASP A 30 -7.36 2.57 -12.76
CA ASP A 30 -8.12 2.61 -14.02
C ASP A 30 -9.48 3.30 -13.86
N ALA A 31 -10.12 3.15 -12.69
CA ALA A 31 -11.33 3.89 -12.34
C ALA A 31 -11.08 5.38 -12.09
N GLY A 32 -9.82 5.78 -11.87
CA GLY A 32 -9.47 7.14 -11.50
C GLY A 32 -9.99 7.55 -10.12
N ASP A 33 -10.14 6.59 -9.20
CA ASP A 33 -10.64 6.83 -7.85
C ASP A 33 -9.54 7.45 -6.99
N THR A 34 -9.38 8.75 -7.12
CA THR A 34 -8.29 9.48 -6.48
C THR A 34 -8.46 9.63 -4.98
N ASP A 35 -9.70 9.56 -4.47
CA ASP A 35 -9.97 9.69 -3.05
C ASP A 35 -9.54 8.43 -2.30
N GLU A 36 -9.85 7.25 -2.86
CA GLU A 36 -9.40 5.99 -2.28
C GLU A 36 -7.89 5.81 -2.42
N LEU A 37 -7.30 6.22 -3.55
CA LEU A 37 -5.85 6.28 -3.69
C LEU A 37 -5.23 7.24 -2.66
N ALA A 38 -5.82 8.42 -2.44
CA ALA A 38 -5.29 9.35 -1.45
C ALA A 38 -5.34 8.76 -0.03
N ALA A 39 -6.43 8.07 0.34
CA ALA A 39 -6.55 7.41 1.63
C ALA A 39 -5.51 6.28 1.82
N ARG A 40 -5.25 5.50 0.77
CA ARG A 40 -4.30 4.37 0.81
C ARG A 40 -2.83 4.78 0.77
N PHE A 41 -2.53 5.96 0.21
CA PHE A 41 -1.17 6.48 0.03
C PHE A 41 -0.86 7.73 0.87
N ALA A 42 -1.72 8.08 1.83
CA ALA A 42 -1.49 9.21 2.76
C ALA A 42 -0.28 9.03 3.71
N GLY A 43 0.36 7.85 3.71
CA GLY A 43 1.48 7.52 4.58
C GLY A 43 1.74 6.02 4.58
N THR A 44 2.31 5.52 5.68
CA THR A 44 2.52 4.09 5.93
C THR A 44 1.87 3.70 7.25
N LEU A 45 1.40 2.44 7.37
CA LEU A 45 0.98 1.90 8.66
C LEU A 45 2.08 2.06 9.72
N GLN A 46 1.67 2.43 10.93
CA GLN A 46 2.57 2.65 12.07
C GLN A 46 2.41 1.53 13.10
N PHE A 47 3.52 1.17 13.75
CA PHE A 47 3.51 0.23 14.86
C PHE A 47 2.85 0.86 16.09
N GLY A 48 1.75 0.28 16.55
CA GLY A 48 1.13 0.63 17.82
C GLY A 48 1.58 -0.29 18.96
N THR A 49 0.96 -0.12 20.13
CA THR A 49 1.22 -0.96 21.33
C THR A 49 0.93 -2.45 21.12
N ALA A 50 0.09 -2.78 20.13
CA ALA A 50 -0.27 -4.14 19.77
C ALA A 50 0.22 -4.52 18.36
N GLY A 51 1.28 -3.88 17.88
CA GLY A 51 1.85 -4.13 16.56
C GLY A 51 1.22 -3.32 15.43
N LEU A 52 1.45 -3.77 14.20
CA LEU A 52 0.95 -3.15 12.98
C LEU A 52 -0.50 -3.57 12.71
N ARG A 53 -1.40 -2.61 12.47
CA ARG A 53 -2.81 -2.88 12.16
C ARG A 53 -3.33 -1.88 11.11
N GLY A 54 -4.20 -2.37 10.24
CA GLY A 54 -4.88 -1.59 9.20
C GLY A 54 -5.91 -2.44 8.49
N GLU A 55 -6.78 -1.81 7.71
CA GLU A 55 -7.73 -2.50 6.84
C GLU A 55 -7.00 -3.33 5.79
N LEU A 56 -7.53 -4.50 5.43
CA LEU A 56 -6.98 -5.30 4.34
C LEU A 56 -7.15 -4.58 3.00
N GLY A 57 -6.12 -4.61 2.17
CA GLY A 57 -6.18 -4.10 0.81
C GLY A 57 -4.84 -3.57 0.30
N ALA A 58 -4.85 -3.08 -0.94
CA ALA A 58 -3.66 -2.53 -1.57
C ALA A 58 -3.22 -1.17 -1.01
N GLY A 59 -1.90 -0.94 -0.98
CA GLY A 59 -1.29 0.33 -0.63
C GLY A 59 -0.64 0.37 0.77
N PRO A 60 0.18 1.39 1.05
CA PRO A 60 1.00 1.46 2.26
C PRO A 60 0.22 1.75 3.56
N MET A 61 -0.98 2.34 3.49
CA MET A 61 -1.90 2.51 4.63
C MET A 61 -2.88 1.35 4.83
N ARG A 62 -2.65 0.22 4.16
CA ARG A 62 -3.45 -1.00 4.28
C ARG A 62 -2.58 -2.17 4.75
N MET A 63 -3.21 -3.16 5.37
CA MET A 63 -2.58 -4.42 5.71
C MET A 63 -2.53 -5.28 4.45
N ASN A 64 -1.33 -5.60 3.99
CA ASN A 64 -1.07 -6.48 2.85
C ASN A 64 0.31 -7.13 2.96
N ARG A 65 0.56 -8.08 2.05
CA ARG A 65 1.80 -8.85 2.03
C ARG A 65 3.04 -7.95 1.84
N SER A 66 2.96 -6.94 0.97
CA SER A 66 4.05 -5.96 0.76
C SER A 66 4.47 -5.28 2.06
N VAL A 67 3.50 -4.77 2.83
CA VAL A 67 3.75 -4.09 4.11
C VAL A 67 4.36 -5.05 5.14
N VAL A 68 3.84 -6.29 5.24
CA VAL A 68 4.38 -7.30 6.16
C VAL A 68 5.83 -7.67 5.80
N ILE A 69 6.13 -7.88 4.51
CA ILE A 69 7.49 -8.17 4.04
C ILE A 69 8.44 -7.02 4.40
N ARG A 70 8.05 -5.77 4.12
CA ARG A 70 8.87 -4.58 4.44
C ARG A 70 9.11 -4.46 5.95
N ALA A 71 8.09 -4.69 6.77
CA ALA A 71 8.21 -4.66 8.23
C ALA A 71 9.15 -5.78 8.75
N ALA A 72 9.00 -7.01 8.25
CA ALA A 72 9.85 -8.14 8.62
C ALA A 72 11.31 -7.93 8.20
N ALA A 73 11.54 -7.40 6.99
CA ALA A 73 12.87 -7.04 6.51
C ALA A 73 13.51 -5.94 7.37
N GLY A 74 12.74 -4.91 7.75
CA GLY A 74 13.19 -3.87 8.66
C GLY A 74 13.58 -4.42 10.04
N LEU A 75 12.81 -5.37 10.57
CA LEU A 75 13.12 -6.03 11.83
C LEU A 75 14.39 -6.90 11.72
N ALA A 76 14.58 -7.62 10.62
CA ALA A 76 15.74 -8.48 10.41
C ALA A 76 17.05 -7.70 10.19
N ALA A 77 16.97 -6.45 9.73
CA ALA A 77 18.12 -5.58 9.51
C ALA A 77 18.58 -4.81 10.76
N TYR A 78 17.84 -4.91 11.86
CA TYR A 78 18.13 -4.24 13.14
C TYR A 78 18.88 -5.18 14.09
#